data_AF-A0A6P2A435-F1
#
_entry.id   AF-A0A6P2A435-F1
#
_cell.length_a   1.000
_cell.length_b   1.000
_cell.length_c   1.000
_cell.angle_alpha   90.00
_cell.angle_beta   90.00
_cell.angle_gamma   90.00
#
_symmetry.space_group_name_H-M   'P 1'
#
loop_
_entity.id
_entity.type
_entity.pdbx_description
1 polymer ?
#
loop_
_entity_poly.entity_id
_entity_poly.type
_entity_poly.pdbx_seq_one_letter_code
_entity_poly.pdbx_strand_id
1 'polypeptide(L)' 'MVGARDRHTGILSALAFALTPAARKRRCQLFTSDMKVRLEIGKQNVFYYPDLPVPCDSEDDARPARVMNASTYPTK' A
#
# COMPACT_ATOMS: atom_id res chain seq x y z
N MET A 1 0.90 -12.78 -6.93
CA MET A 1 1.88 -13.15 -5.90
C MET A 1 2.45 -14.50 -6.26
N VAL A 2 3.75 -14.57 -6.54
CA VAL A 2 4.48 -15.82 -6.83
C VAL A 2 5.42 -16.01 -5.66
N GLY A 3 5.17 -17.02 -4.81
CA GLY A 3 5.89 -17.39 -3.56
C GLY A 3 6.92 -16.39 -3.01
N ALA A 4 6.59 -15.72 -1.90
CA ALA A 4 7.55 -14.88 -1.18
C ALA A 4 8.73 -15.72 -0.67
N ARG A 5 9.96 -15.23 -0.86
CA ARG A 5 11.18 -15.83 -0.31
C ARG A 5 11.42 -15.26 1.10
N ASP A 6 12.07 -16.02 1.99
CA ASP A 6 12.38 -15.58 3.35
C ASP A 6 13.08 -14.21 3.41
N ARG A 7 13.97 -13.94 2.44
CA ARG A 7 14.65 -12.64 2.30
C ARG A 7 13.67 -11.50 2.01
N HIS A 8 12.68 -11.72 1.14
CA HIS A 8 11.65 -10.73 0.82
C HIS A 8 10.81 -10.42 2.06
N THR A 9 10.31 -11.47 2.73
CA THR A 9 9.55 -11.32 3.98
C THR A 9 10.35 -10.61 5.06
N GLY A 10 11.63 -10.96 5.25
CA GLY A 10 12.49 -10.32 6.25
C GLY A 10 12.70 -8.82 6.02
N ILE A 11 12.98 -8.42 4.77
CA ILE A 11 13.11 -7.00 4.40
C ILE A 11 11.78 -6.26 4.62
N LEU A 12 10.67 -6.87 4.18
CA LEU A 12 9.34 -6.30 4.32
C LEU A 12 8.95 -6.07 5.78
N SER A 13 9.20 -7.05 6.65
CA SER A 13 8.94 -6.97 8.08
C SER A 13 9.79 -5.90 8.76
N ALA A 14 11.09 -5.81 8.42
CA ALA A 14 11.96 -4.78 8.96
C ALA A 14 11.50 -3.37 8.56
N LEU A 15 11.10 -3.19 7.30
CA LEU A 15 10.60 -1.90 6.80
C LEU A 15 9.26 -1.53 7.43
N ALA A 16 8.33 -2.48 7.54
CA ALA A 16 7.06 -2.29 8.23
C ALA A 16 7.28 -1.86 9.69
N PHE A 17 8.17 -2.54 10.41
CA PHE A 17 8.50 -2.20 11.80
C PHE A 17 9.09 -0.79 11.92
N ALA A 18 10.06 -0.45 11.06
CA ALA A 18 10.72 0.85 11.09
C ALA A 18 9.76 2.02 10.75
N LEU A 19 8.84 1.82 9.80
CA LEU A 19 7.95 2.87 9.31
C LEU A 19 6.64 3.02 10.12
N THR A 20 6.21 1.98 10.84
CA THR A 20 4.94 2.00 11.58
C THR A 20 4.79 3.20 12.52
N PRO A 21 5.79 3.58 13.34
CA PRO A 21 5.67 4.75 14.21
C PRO A 21 5.45 6.05 13.44
N ALA A 22 6.15 6.24 12.32
CA ALA A 22 6.02 7.43 11.48
C ALA A 22 4.66 7.49 10.77
N ALA A 23 4.20 6.35 10.23
CA ALA A 23 2.89 6.23 9.61
C ALA A 23 1.77 6.60 10.61
N ARG A 24 1.82 6.04 11.83
CA ARG A 24 0.83 6.33 12.88
C ARG A 24 0.81 7.80 13.30
N LYS A 25 1.98 8.44 13.44
CA LYS A 25 2.07 9.89 13.74
C LYS A 25 1.39 10.74 12.68
N ARG A 26 1.42 10.30 11.42
CA ARG A 26 0.78 10.98 10.28
C ARG A 26 -0.65 10.52 10.00
N ARG A 27 -1.23 9.68 10.88
CA ARG A 27 -2.55 9.04 10.70
C ARG A 27 -2.67 8.19 9.43
N CYS A 28 -1.54 7.71 8.91
CA CYS A 28 -1.52 6.76 7.81
C CYS A 28 -1.66 5.33 8.34
N GLN A 29 -2.27 4.48 7.53
CA GLN A 29 -2.28 3.03 7.74
C GLN A 29 -1.16 2.39 6.91
N LEU A 30 -0.59 1.30 7.38
CA LEU A 30 0.47 0.57 6.69
C LEU A 30 0.02 -0.89 6.57
N PHE A 31 0.05 -1.41 5.35
CA PHE A 31 -0.27 -2.81 5.07
C PHE A 31 0.90 -3.48 4.37
N THR A 32 0.90 -4.81 4.37
CA THR A 32 1.95 -5.65 3.80
C THR A 32 1.36 -6.59 2.78
N SER A 33 2.04 -6.80 1.64
CA SER A 33 1.93 -7.82 0.59
C SER A 33 0.54 -8.29 0.12
N ASP A 34 -0.38 -8.63 1.02
CA ASP A 34 -1.70 -9.19 0.75
C ASP A 34 -2.79 -8.14 0.48
N MET A 35 -2.43 -6.86 0.42
CA MET A 35 -3.39 -5.79 0.15
C MET A 35 -3.56 -5.57 -1.36
N LYS A 36 -4.78 -5.76 -1.87
CA LYS A 36 -5.14 -5.40 -3.24
C LYS A 36 -5.41 -3.90 -3.32
N VAL A 37 -4.63 -3.20 -4.12
CA VAL A 37 -4.83 -1.78 -4.44
C VAL A 37 -5.47 -1.66 -5.80
N ARG A 38 -6.50 -0.82 -5.88
CA ARG A 38 -7.09 -0.33 -7.13
C ARG A 38 -6.58 1.07 -7.39
N LEU A 39 -5.95 1.27 -8.54
CA LEU A 39 -5.53 2.56 -9.05
C LEU A 39 -6.49 2.97 -10.18
N GLU A 40 -7.00 4.18 -10.09
CA GLU A 40 -7.78 4.80 -11.17
C GLU A 40 -6.86 5.77 -11.92
N ILE A 41 -6.43 5.36 -13.12
CA ILE A 41 -5.50 6.13 -13.96
C ILE A 41 -6.27 6.56 -15.22
N GLY A 42 -6.67 7.84 -15.27
CA GLY A 42 -7.55 8.35 -16.33
C GLY A 42 -8.90 7.63 -16.33
N LYS A 43 -9.18 6.85 -17.40
CA LYS A 43 -10.42 6.04 -17.52
C LYS A 43 -10.18 4.54 -17.27
N GLN A 44 -8.98 4.16 -16.81
CA GLN A 44 -8.60 2.76 -16.61
C GLN A 44 -8.52 2.41 -15.13
N ASN A 45 -8.97 1.18 -14.81
CA ASN A 45 -8.86 0.61 -13.48
C ASN A 45 -7.76 -0.44 -13.48
N VAL A 46 -6.66 -0.15 -12.79
CA VAL A 46 -5.53 -1.05 -12.65
C VAL A 46 -5.54 -1.64 -11.25
N PHE A 47 -5.39 -2.96 -11.14
CA PHE A 47 -5.28 -3.63 -9.86
C PHE A 47 -3.88 -4.21 -9.67
N TYR A 48 -3.28 -3.94 -8.53
CA TYR A 48 -1.92 -4.35 -8.21
C TYR A 48 -1.81 -4.68 -6.71
N TYR A 49 -0.86 -5.55 -6.37
CA TYR A 49 -0.55 -5.99 -5.02
C TYR A 49 0.82 -5.45 -4.60
N PRO A 50 0.88 -4.28 -3.95
CA PRO A 50 2.12 -3.75 -3.43
C PRO A 50 2.64 -4.51 -2.22
N ASP A 51 3.96 -4.50 -2.12
CA ASP A 51 4.70 -5.04 -0.97
C ASP A 51 4.36 -4.24 0.31
N LEU A 52 4.36 -2.91 0.26
CA LEU A 52 4.15 -2.08 1.46
C LEU A 52 3.34 -0.80 1.17
N PRO A 53 2.02 -0.88 0.91
CA PRO A 53 1.19 0.30 0.74
C PRO A 53 1.00 1.06 2.06
N VAL A 54 1.13 2.40 2.00
CA VAL A 54 0.95 3.31 3.14
C VAL A 54 -0.08 4.41 2.81
N PRO A 55 -1.39 4.09 2.76
CA PRO A 55 -2.43 5.09 2.57
C PRO A 55 -2.50 6.06 3.75
N CYS A 56 -2.58 7.35 3.43
CA CYS A 56 -2.69 8.43 4.42
C CYS A 56 -4.02 9.18 4.33
N ASP A 57 -4.76 9.02 3.24
CA ASP A 57 -6.02 9.72 3.03
C ASP A 57 -7.17 8.98 3.71
N SER A 58 -8.07 9.73 4.35
CA SER A 58 -9.33 9.21 4.88
C SER A 58 -10.29 8.75 3.79
N GLU A 59 -10.14 9.28 2.56
CA GLU A 59 -10.93 8.85 1.39
C GLU A 59 -10.38 7.58 0.74
N ASP A 60 -9.15 7.17 1.07
CA ASP A 60 -8.59 5.86 0.68
C ASP A 60 -9.24 4.70 1.50
N ASP A 61 -10.35 4.93 2.21
CA ASP A 61 -11.03 3.94 3.05
C ASP A 61 -12.34 3.42 2.43
N ALA A 62 -12.60 2.13 2.65
CA ALA A 62 -13.86 1.40 2.43
C ALA A 62 -14.22 0.94 0.99
N ARG A 63 -13.61 -0.16 0.50
CA ARG A 63 -14.18 -1.22 -0.41
C ARG A 63 -13.29 -2.50 -0.35
N PRO A 64 -13.73 -3.69 -0.80
CA PRO A 64 -12.93 -4.93 -0.75
C PRO A 64 -11.56 -4.86 -1.48
N ALA A 65 -11.31 -3.82 -2.26
CA ALA A 65 -9.98 -3.41 -2.70
C ALA A 65 -9.82 -1.93 -2.32
N ARG A 66 -8.71 -1.59 -1.65
CA ARG A 66 -8.43 -0.21 -1.27
C ARG A 66 -8.21 0.63 -2.53
N VAL A 67 -9.05 1.63 -2.76
CA VAL A 67 -8.88 2.55 -3.88
C VAL A 67 -7.84 3.57 -3.46
N MET A 68 -6.71 3.59 -4.14
CA MET A 68 -5.73 4.67 -3.99
C MET A 68 -5.89 5.58 -5.20
N ASN A 69 -6.17 6.86 -4.95
CA ASN A 69 -6.19 7.83 -6.04
C ASN A 69 -4.75 8.07 -6.53
N ALA A 70 -4.44 7.56 -7.72
CA ALA A 70 -3.11 7.71 -8.32
C ALA A 70 -2.76 9.19 -8.63
N SER A 71 -3.73 10.09 -8.65
CA SER A 71 -3.49 11.54 -8.76
C SER A 71 -2.97 12.17 -7.46
N THR A 72 -3.19 11.53 -6.31
CA THR A 72 -2.76 12.00 -4.98
C THR A 72 -1.33 11.57 -4.66
N TYR A 73 -0.83 10.51 -5.30
CA TYR A 73 0.51 9.97 -5.06
C TYR A 73 1.38 10.16 -6.31
N PRO A 74 2.46 10.97 -6.25
CA PRO A 74 3.32 11.18 -7.41
C PRO A 74 3.96 9.86 -7.82
N THR A 75 3.60 9.38 -9.00
CA THR A 75 4.46 8.47 -9.76
C THR A 75 5.64 9.32 -10.22
N LYS A 76 6.85 9.00 -9.73
CA LYS A 76 8.05 9.50 -10.39
C LYS A 76 8.15 8.89 -11.78
#